data_AF-A0AAJ1AAT7-F1
#
_entry.id   AF-A0AAJ1AAT7-F1
#
_cell.length_a   1.000
_cell.length_b   1.000
_cell.length_c   1.000
_cell.angle_alpha   90.00
_cell.angle_beta   90.00
_cell.angle_gamma   90.00
#
_symmetry.space_group_name_H-M   'P 1'
#
loop_
_entity.id
_entity.type
_entity.pdbx_description
1 polymer ?
#
loop_
_entity_poly.entity_id
_entity_poly.type
_entity_poly.pdbx_seq_one_letter_code
_entity_poly.pdbx_strand_id
1 'polypeptide(L)'
;MGDFERTFGAGRDAADIIDAYSWTPPTTKRNTDDPKWPRPEGMPDLDYQLFCDLNVAVEEMNHLWGHEPGESMTDWEVLVLTAVKPETEEEVARISPGCEDTSYVVGLTKAAKEKQTALDAKRKAEAVARAERDRISDEWERDNAE
;
A
#
# COMPACT_ATOMS: atom_id res chain seq x y z
N MET A 1 6.50 28.14 -2.11
CA MET A 1 5.69 26.89 -2.05
C MET A 1 4.80 26.82 -3.31
N GLY A 2 5.36 26.60 -4.51
CA GLY A 2 4.61 26.76 -5.76
C GLY A 2 4.79 25.66 -6.82
N ASP A 3 5.53 24.60 -6.52
CA ASP A 3 5.83 23.50 -7.47
C ASP A 3 5.41 22.11 -6.97
N PHE A 4 4.84 22.05 -5.76
CA PHE A 4 4.37 20.79 -5.16
C PHE A 4 2.91 20.52 -5.56
N GLU A 5 2.04 21.54 -5.49
CA GLU A 5 0.60 21.43 -5.83
C GLU A 5 0.33 21.10 -7.31
N ARG A 6 1.26 21.43 -8.21
CA ARG A 6 1.12 21.17 -9.65
C ARG A 6 1.54 19.74 -10.04
N THR A 7 2.46 19.16 -9.27
CA THR A 7 2.98 17.79 -9.44
C THR A 7 2.06 16.77 -8.77
N PHE A 8 1.48 17.14 -7.63
CA PHE A 8 0.70 16.27 -6.74
C PHE A 8 -0.80 16.57 -6.74
N GLY A 9 -1.43 16.89 -7.88
CA GLY A 9 -2.90 17.03 -7.94
C GLY A 9 -3.69 15.82 -7.41
N ALA A 10 -3.03 14.63 -7.37
CA ALA A 10 -3.45 13.40 -6.68
C ALA A 10 -2.60 13.05 -5.44
N GLY A 11 -1.53 13.81 -5.16
CA GLY A 11 -0.61 13.58 -4.04
C GLY A 11 -0.87 14.44 -2.80
N ARG A 12 -1.94 15.26 -2.79
CA ARG A 12 -2.48 15.77 -1.53
C ARG A 12 -2.99 14.61 -0.67
N ASP A 13 -3.71 13.67 -1.27
CA ASP A 13 -4.11 12.42 -0.61
C ASP A 13 -2.90 11.55 -0.24
N ALA A 14 -1.84 11.50 -1.06
CA ALA A 14 -0.64 10.74 -0.73
C ALA A 14 0.16 11.31 0.46
N ALA A 15 0.37 12.62 0.48
CA ALA A 15 1.03 13.30 1.59
C ALA A 15 0.18 13.24 2.86
N ASP A 16 -1.15 13.38 2.75
CA ASP A 16 -2.07 13.23 3.88
C ASP A 16 -2.11 11.78 4.38
N ILE A 17 -2.05 10.77 3.51
CA ILE A 17 -1.96 9.35 3.91
C ILE A 17 -0.62 9.09 4.62
N ILE A 18 0.49 9.53 4.05
CA ILE A 18 1.82 9.29 4.64
C ILE A 18 1.98 10.05 5.96
N ASP A 19 1.50 11.29 6.05
CA ASP A 19 1.50 12.10 7.28
C ASP A 19 0.53 11.53 8.33
N ALA A 20 -0.68 11.10 7.93
CA ALA A 20 -1.65 10.46 8.82
C ALA A 20 -1.14 9.16 9.44
N TYR A 21 -0.28 8.42 8.73
CA TYR A 21 0.36 7.22 9.28
C TYR A 21 1.78 7.46 9.79
N SER A 22 2.30 8.69 9.70
CA SER A 22 3.68 9.05 10.08
C SER A 22 4.73 8.12 9.45
N TRP A 23 4.49 7.62 8.23
CA TRP A 23 5.39 6.70 7.56
C TRP A 23 6.63 7.43 7.07
N THR A 24 7.77 7.16 7.69
CA THR A 24 9.07 7.61 7.18
C THR A 24 9.71 6.52 6.33
N PRO A 25 10.21 6.84 5.12
CA PRO A 25 10.95 5.86 4.34
C PRO A 25 12.16 5.38 5.14
N PRO A 26 12.40 4.07 5.18
CA PRO A 26 13.60 3.56 5.79
C PRO A 26 14.80 4.10 5.00
N THR A 27 15.70 4.84 5.67
CA THR A 27 16.90 5.42 5.04
C THR A 27 17.96 4.37 4.66
N THR A 28 17.59 3.09 4.59
CA THR A 28 18.52 1.97 4.57
C THR A 28 18.07 0.89 3.61
N LYS A 29 19.08 0.40 2.87
CA LYS A 29 19.08 -0.87 2.13
C LYS A 29 18.55 -2.02 3.00
N ARG A 30 18.06 -3.08 2.33
CA ARG A 30 17.66 -4.37 2.91
C ARG A 30 18.50 -4.73 4.14
N ASN A 31 17.85 -5.18 5.21
CA ASN A 31 18.57 -5.66 6.37
C ASN A 31 19.45 -6.86 5.95
N THR A 32 20.72 -6.83 6.34
CA THR A 32 21.70 -7.87 5.93
C THR A 32 21.46 -9.20 6.65
N ASP A 33 20.81 -9.18 7.81
CA ASP A 33 20.51 -10.36 8.62
C ASP A 33 19.08 -10.91 8.35
N ASP A 34 18.17 -10.04 7.89
CA ASP A 34 16.84 -10.40 7.39
C ASP A 34 16.65 -9.68 6.05
N PRO A 35 16.58 -10.37 4.90
CA PRO A 35 16.57 -9.75 3.58
C PRO A 35 15.24 -9.04 3.26
N LYS A 36 14.57 -8.50 4.26
CA LYS A 36 13.39 -7.64 4.15
C LYS A 36 13.78 -6.18 4.36
N TRP A 37 13.00 -5.30 3.76
CA TRP A 37 13.13 -3.87 4.04
C TRP A 37 12.56 -3.56 5.42
N PRO A 38 13.11 -2.58 6.15
CA PRO A 38 12.56 -2.20 7.44
C PRO A 38 11.11 -1.75 7.25
N ARG A 39 10.20 -2.31 8.03
CA ARG A 39 8.78 -1.93 7.99
C ARG A 39 8.63 -0.51 8.56
N PRO A 40 8.06 0.45 7.81
CA PRO A 40 7.67 1.74 8.37
C PRO A 40 6.69 1.55 9.55
N GLU A 41 6.89 2.32 10.60
CA GLU A 41 6.07 2.22 11.81
C GLU A 41 4.58 2.41 11.47
N GLY A 42 3.70 1.56 12.01
CA GLY A 42 2.26 1.66 11.77
C GLY A 42 1.77 1.20 10.39
N MET A 43 2.64 0.79 9.46
CA MET A 43 2.22 0.29 8.15
C MET A 43 1.49 -1.05 8.27
N PRO A 44 0.27 -1.26 7.75
CA PRO A 44 -0.43 -2.55 7.75
C PRO A 44 0.33 -3.67 7.03
N ASP A 45 0.05 -4.94 7.38
CA ASP A 45 0.78 -6.10 6.81
C ASP A 45 0.67 -6.18 5.28
N LEU A 46 -0.51 -5.90 4.72
CA LEU A 46 -0.72 -5.89 3.27
C LEU A 46 0.06 -4.78 2.58
N ASP A 47 0.07 -3.58 3.16
CA ASP A 47 0.80 -2.44 2.62
C ASP A 47 2.30 -2.69 2.70
N TYR A 48 2.78 -3.31 3.78
CA TYR A 48 4.18 -3.70 3.91
C TYR A 48 4.60 -4.77 2.90
N GLN A 49 3.71 -5.70 2.54
CA GLN A 49 3.98 -6.65 1.46
C GLN A 49 4.12 -5.93 0.12
N LEU A 50 3.19 -5.03 -0.22
CA LEU A 50 3.27 -4.22 -1.45
C LEU A 50 4.54 -3.37 -1.46
N PHE A 51 4.89 -2.75 -0.33
CA PHE A 51 6.14 -1.99 -0.18
C PHE A 51 7.37 -2.85 -0.50
N CYS A 52 7.43 -4.07 0.02
CA CYS A 52 8.54 -4.99 -0.29
C CYS A 52 8.54 -5.40 -1.77
N ASP A 53 7.38 -5.72 -2.34
CA ASP A 53 7.26 -6.12 -3.75
C ASP A 53 7.69 -4.99 -4.68
N LEU A 54 7.32 -3.74 -4.37
CA LEU A 54 7.75 -2.56 -5.13
C LEU A 54 9.25 -2.30 -5.00
N ASN A 55 9.86 -2.47 -3.82
CA ASN A 55 11.30 -2.34 -3.68
C ASN A 55 12.06 -3.43 -4.46
N VAL A 56 11.54 -4.67 -4.54
CA VAL A 56 12.09 -5.70 -5.43
C VAL A 56 12.01 -5.25 -6.88
N ALA A 57 10.85 -4.73 -7.31
CA ALA A 57 10.68 -4.21 -8.66
C ALA A 57 11.70 -3.11 -8.98
N VAL A 58 11.95 -2.19 -8.03
CA VAL A 58 12.95 -1.12 -8.17
C VAL A 58 14.36 -1.69 -8.30
N GLU A 59 14.74 -2.69 -7.51
CA GLU A 59 16.04 -3.35 -7.64
C GLU A 59 16.19 -4.08 -8.98
N GLU A 60 15.16 -4.77 -9.45
CA GLU A 60 15.14 -5.46 -10.74
C GLU A 60 15.24 -4.46 -11.91
N MET A 61 14.52 -3.34 -11.84
CA MET A 61 14.62 -2.25 -12.82
C MET A 61 16.01 -1.61 -12.79
N ASN A 62 16.53 -1.27 -11.63
CA ASN A 62 17.88 -0.69 -11.58
C ASN A 62 18.93 -1.64 -12.20
N HIS A 63 18.80 -2.95 -11.93
CA HIS A 63 19.69 -3.94 -12.51
C HIS A 63 19.55 -4.07 -14.04
N LEU A 64 18.32 -4.16 -14.55
CA LEU A 64 18.05 -4.36 -15.97
C LEU A 64 18.47 -3.17 -16.84
N TRP A 65 18.32 -1.95 -16.34
CA TRP A 65 18.62 -0.72 -17.08
C TRP A 65 19.99 -0.10 -16.72
N GLY A 66 20.71 -0.69 -15.76
CA GLY A 66 22.06 -0.25 -15.37
C GLY A 66 22.07 1.03 -14.53
N HIS A 67 20.99 1.27 -13.80
CA HIS A 67 20.81 2.42 -12.91
C HIS A 67 21.44 2.19 -11.53
N GLU A 68 21.86 3.28 -10.90
CA GLU A 68 22.22 3.27 -9.49
C GLU A 68 20.96 3.19 -8.60
N PRO A 69 21.06 2.63 -7.37
CA PRO A 69 19.92 2.61 -6.45
C PRO A 69 19.36 4.01 -6.20
N GLY A 70 18.06 4.18 -6.45
CA GLY A 70 17.36 5.46 -6.31
C GLY A 70 17.23 6.28 -7.59
N GLU A 71 17.81 5.83 -8.71
CA GLU A 71 17.66 6.52 -10.01
C GLU A 71 16.32 6.21 -10.69
N SER A 72 15.90 4.94 -10.74
CA SER A 72 14.59 4.57 -11.31
C SER A 72 13.41 5.01 -10.44
N MET A 73 13.56 4.87 -9.12
CA MET A 73 12.55 5.22 -8.12
C MET A 73 13.21 5.46 -6.75
N THR A 74 12.80 6.52 -6.08
CA THR A 74 13.20 6.85 -4.71
C THR A 74 12.36 6.10 -3.68
N ASP A 75 12.90 5.91 -2.47
CA ASP A 75 12.18 5.28 -1.36
C ASP A 75 10.85 6.00 -1.04
N TRP A 76 10.82 7.32 -1.24
CA TRP A 76 9.61 8.14 -1.08
C TRP A 76 8.55 7.84 -2.13
N GLU A 77 8.94 7.71 -3.40
CA GLU A 77 8.01 7.36 -4.47
C GLU A 77 7.43 5.95 -4.24
N VAL A 78 8.24 5.00 -3.77
CA VAL A 78 7.79 3.65 -3.41
C VAL A 78 6.76 3.69 -2.28
N LEU A 79 6.95 4.52 -1.25
CA LEU A 79 5.96 4.71 -0.20
C LEU A 79 4.66 5.32 -0.73
N VAL A 80 4.75 6.34 -1.60
CA VAL A 80 3.57 6.97 -2.20
C VAL A 80 2.80 5.95 -3.05
N LEU A 81 3.48 5.15 -3.86
CA LEU A 81 2.86 4.08 -4.65
C LEU A 81 2.18 3.04 -3.77
N THR A 82 2.80 2.69 -2.64
CA THR A 82 2.23 1.77 -1.64
C THR A 82 0.94 2.31 -1.02
N ALA A 83 0.95 3.60 -0.66
CA ALA A 83 -0.19 4.29 -0.08
C ALA A 83 -1.35 4.44 -1.09
N VAL A 84 -1.06 4.99 -2.26
CA VAL A 84 -2.06 5.37 -3.27
C VAL A 84 -2.59 4.16 -4.05
N LYS A 85 -1.76 3.13 -4.27
CA LYS A 85 -2.09 1.94 -5.08
C LYS A 85 -2.70 2.32 -6.44
N PRO A 86 -1.96 3.07 -7.29
CA PRO A 86 -2.45 3.52 -8.59
C PRO A 86 -2.93 2.35 -9.46
N GLU A 87 -3.93 2.58 -10.29
CA GLU A 87 -4.52 1.57 -11.18
C GLU A 87 -4.23 1.85 -12.66
N THR A 88 -3.60 2.98 -12.97
CA THR A 88 -3.20 3.32 -14.34
C THR A 88 -1.73 3.73 -14.43
N GLU A 89 -1.16 3.56 -15.62
CA GLU A 89 0.23 3.91 -15.88
C GLU A 89 0.44 5.43 -15.80
N GLU A 90 -0.56 6.23 -16.15
CA GLU A 90 -0.50 7.69 -16.00
C GLU A 90 -0.44 8.14 -14.54
N GLU A 91 -1.06 7.39 -13.63
CA GLU A 91 -0.96 7.65 -12.19
C GLU A 91 0.43 7.29 -11.66
N VAL A 92 0.98 6.15 -12.10
CA VAL A 92 2.35 5.75 -11.75
C VAL A 92 3.36 6.76 -12.28
N ALA A 93 3.29 7.13 -13.57
CA ALA A 93 4.22 8.09 -14.19
C ALA A 93 4.15 9.49 -13.56
N ARG A 94 3.00 9.85 -12.96
CA ARG A 94 2.87 11.10 -12.21
C ARG A 94 3.57 11.03 -10.86
N ILE A 95 3.50 9.89 -10.18
CA ILE A 95 4.10 9.67 -8.86
C ILE A 95 5.61 9.45 -8.99
N SER A 96 6.02 8.63 -9.96
CA SER A 96 7.40 8.26 -10.24
C SER A 96 7.71 8.47 -11.72
N PRO A 97 8.08 9.70 -12.13
CA PRO A 97 8.39 10.02 -13.53
C PRO A 97 9.59 9.25 -14.09
N GLY A 98 10.48 8.77 -13.21
CA GLY A 98 11.65 7.96 -13.58
C GLY A 98 11.34 6.48 -13.79
N CYS A 99 10.14 6.01 -13.46
CA CYS A 99 9.80 4.59 -13.51
C CYS A 99 9.77 4.08 -14.96
N GLU A 100 10.61 3.12 -15.28
CA GLU A 100 10.80 2.58 -16.63
C GLU A 100 9.76 1.50 -16.99
N ASP A 101 9.24 0.77 -15.99
CA ASP A 101 8.17 -0.23 -16.19
C ASP A 101 6.91 0.11 -15.37
N THR A 102 6.20 1.13 -15.84
CA THR A 102 4.92 1.57 -15.27
C THR A 102 3.87 0.47 -15.27
N SER A 103 3.86 -0.36 -16.31
CA SER A 103 2.90 -1.44 -16.49
C SER A 103 3.02 -2.52 -15.40
N TYR A 104 4.25 -2.86 -15.04
CA TYR A 104 4.54 -3.82 -13.98
C TYR A 104 4.13 -3.29 -12.61
N VAL A 105 4.44 -2.02 -12.31
CA VAL A 105 4.03 -1.36 -11.06
C VAL A 105 2.50 -1.35 -10.92
N VAL A 106 1.76 -1.02 -12.00
CA VAL A 106 0.28 -1.09 -12.01
C VAL A 106 -0.22 -2.49 -11.70
N GLY A 107 0.45 -3.52 -12.21
CA GLY A 107 0.11 -4.91 -11.91
C GLY A 107 0.21 -5.23 -10.42
N LEU A 108 1.31 -4.81 -9.77
CA LEU A 108 1.54 -5.02 -8.33
C LEU A 108 0.51 -4.27 -7.47
N THR A 109 0.25 -3.00 -7.79
CA THR A 109 -0.67 -2.16 -7.02
C THR A 109 -2.13 -2.61 -7.16
N LYS A 110 -2.56 -3.04 -8.36
CA LYS A 110 -3.88 -3.66 -8.57
C LYS A 110 -4.04 -4.94 -7.76
N ALA A 111 -3.06 -5.84 -7.83
CA ALA A 111 -3.10 -7.08 -7.07
C ALA A 111 -3.19 -6.83 -5.56
N ALA A 112 -2.49 -5.81 -5.04
CA ALA A 112 -2.59 -5.42 -3.64
C ALA A 112 -3.98 -4.85 -3.28
N LYS A 113 -4.55 -4.01 -4.15
CA LYS A 113 -5.89 -3.43 -3.94
C LYS A 113 -6.99 -4.48 -3.99
N GLU A 114 -6.87 -5.49 -4.84
CA GLU A 114 -7.77 -6.65 -4.87
C GLU A 114 -7.70 -7.45 -3.57
N LYS A 115 -6.49 -7.71 -3.05
CA LYS A 115 -6.30 -8.39 -1.74
C LYS A 115 -6.92 -7.59 -0.58
N GLN A 116 -6.71 -6.27 -0.55
CA GLN A 116 -7.32 -5.39 0.44
C GLN A 116 -8.85 -5.46 0.38
N THR A 117 -9.41 -5.36 -0.84
CA THR A 117 -10.86 -5.44 -1.07
C THR A 117 -11.44 -6.79 -0.60
N ALA A 118 -10.75 -7.89 -0.87
CA ALA A 118 -11.16 -9.22 -0.42
C ALA A 118 -11.14 -9.36 1.11
N LEU A 119 -10.12 -8.80 1.76
CA LEU A 119 -10.02 -8.83 3.23
C LEU A 119 -11.07 -7.95 3.90
N ASP A 120 -11.36 -6.79 3.35
CA ASP A 120 -12.40 -5.91 3.87
C ASP A 120 -13.80 -6.51 3.67
N ALA A 121 -14.04 -7.16 2.53
CA ALA A 121 -15.27 -7.92 2.30
C ALA A 121 -15.44 -9.06 3.33
N LYS A 122 -14.35 -9.79 3.63
CA LYS A 122 -14.36 -10.85 4.65
C LYS A 122 -14.65 -10.29 6.03
N ARG A 123 -13.96 -9.23 6.47
CA ARG A 123 -14.19 -8.56 7.77
C ARG A 123 -15.63 -8.07 7.91
N LYS A 124 -16.19 -7.49 6.84
CA LYS A 124 -17.59 -7.04 6.82
C LYS A 124 -18.55 -8.23 6.93
N ALA A 125 -18.32 -9.31 6.20
CA ALA A 125 -19.15 -10.51 6.27
C ALA A 125 -19.12 -11.15 7.67
N GLU A 126 -17.95 -11.22 8.31
CA GLU A 126 -17.80 -11.72 9.68
C GLU A 126 -18.52 -10.83 10.70
N ALA A 127 -18.45 -9.51 10.54
CA ALA A 127 -19.18 -8.57 11.40
C ALA A 127 -20.70 -8.74 11.27
N VAL A 128 -21.20 -8.90 10.04
CA VAL A 128 -22.63 -9.16 9.79
C VAL A 128 -23.06 -10.50 10.37
N ALA A 129 -22.28 -11.56 10.17
CA ALA A 129 -22.57 -12.88 10.73
C ALA A 129 -22.58 -12.87 12.26
N ARG A 130 -21.67 -12.11 12.89
CA ARG A 130 -21.64 -11.92 14.34
C ARG A 130 -22.87 -11.17 14.83
N ALA A 131 -23.23 -10.06 14.20
CA ALA A 131 -24.41 -9.29 14.56
C ALA A 131 -25.70 -10.12 14.46
N GLU A 132 -25.81 -10.96 13.43
CA GLU A 132 -26.97 -11.84 13.27
C GLU A 132 -27.01 -12.96 14.32
N ARG A 133 -25.86 -13.56 14.64
CA ARG A 133 -25.77 -14.54 15.71
C ARG A 133 -26.17 -13.93 17.06
N ASP A 134 -25.69 -12.73 17.35
CA ASP A 134 -25.99 -12.04 18.61
C ASP A 134 -27.50 -11.69 18.66
N ARG A 135 -28.12 -11.25 17.55
CA ARG A 135 -29.58 -11.07 17.43
C ARG A 135 -30.38 -12.35 17.71
N ILE A 136 -29.97 -13.47 17.12
CA ILE A 136 -30.62 -14.78 17.33
C ILE A 136 -30.48 -15.22 18.79
N SER A 137 -29.33 -15.00 19.41
CA SER A 137 -29.09 -15.29 20.83
C SER A 137 -30.03 -14.48 21.71
N ASP A 138 -30.14 -13.16 21.47
CA ASP A 138 -31.02 -12.27 22.22
C ASP A 138 -32.51 -12.64 22.08
N GLU A 139 -32.92 -13.10 20.89
CA GLU A 139 -34.27 -13.61 20.65
C GLU A 139 -34.52 -14.92 21.40
N TRP A 140 -33.59 -15.88 21.32
CA TRP A 140 -33.70 -17.14 22.04
C TRP A 140 -33.74 -16.95 23.56
N GLU A 141 -32.89 -16.08 24.11
CA GLU A 141 -32.87 -15.77 25.54
C GLU A 141 -34.19 -15.15 26.01
N ARG A 142 -34.80 -14.27 25.20
CA ARG A 142 -36.11 -13.69 25.49
C ARG A 142 -37.21 -14.75 25.49
N ASP A 143 -37.21 -15.64 24.50
CA ASP A 143 -38.24 -16.67 24.31
C ASP A 143 -38.14 -17.83 25.33
N ASN A 144 -36.98 -18.01 26.00
CA ASN A 144 -36.75 -19.06 27.01
C ASN A 144 -36.62 -18.51 28.44
N ALA A 145 -36.88 -17.22 28.65
CA ALA A 145 -36.92 -16.61 29.98
C ALA A 145 -38.30 -16.71 30.66
N GLU A 146 -39.33 -17.16 29.93
CA GLU A 146 -40.67 -17.54 30.43
C GLU A 146 -40.72 -19.03 30.83
#